data_AF-A0A7I7M9Y8-F1
#
_entry.id   AF-A0A7I7M9Y8-F1
#
_cell.length_a   1.000
_cell.length_b   1.000
_cell.length_c   1.000
_cell.angle_alpha   90.00
_cell.angle_beta   90.00
_cell.angle_gamma   90.00
#
_symmetry.space_group_name_H-M   'P 1'
#
loop_
_entity.id
_entity.type
_entity.pdbx_description
1 polymer ?
#
loop_
_entity_poly.entity_id
_entity_poly.type
_entity_poly.pdbx_seq_one_letter_code
_entity_poly.pdbx_strand_id
1 'polypeptide(L)' 'MPPVTYQRPRRVNVTQAAEYAGCSVRTLRGLIAAGKLPVYRIGPKTYRVDLDELDNLMRSGVLGVA' A
#
# COMPACT_ATOMS: atom_id res chain seq x y z
N MET A 1 29.84 -2.09 9.93
CA MET A 1 28.43 -1.69 10.10
C MET A 1 27.94 -1.19 8.75
N PRO A 2 27.02 -1.87 8.06
CA PRO A 2 26.50 -1.35 6.79
C PRO A 2 25.70 -0.06 7.04
N PRO A 3 25.66 0.89 6.09
CA PRO A 3 24.83 2.08 6.22
C PRO A 3 23.36 1.66 6.23
N VAL A 4 22.66 1.95 7.32
CA VAL A 4 21.20 1.87 7.36
C VAL A 4 20.64 2.97 6.46
N THR A 5 20.30 2.61 5.23
CA THR A 5 19.57 3.51 4.32
C THR A 5 18.15 3.65 4.85
N TYR A 6 17.85 4.80 5.47
CA TYR A 6 16.49 5.14 5.86
C TYR A 6 15.70 5.53 4.60
N GLN A 7 15.24 4.54 3.84
CA GLN A 7 14.28 4.77 2.77
C GLN A 7 13.01 5.35 3.39
N ARG A 8 12.69 6.59 3.05
CA ARG A 8 11.46 7.22 3.52
C ARG A 8 10.27 6.43 2.95
N PRO A 9 9.38 5.91 3.81
CA PRO A 9 8.23 5.16 3.35
C PRO A 9 7.38 6.04 2.42
N ARG A 10 7.07 5.54 1.22
CA ARG A 10 6.32 6.28 0.18
C ARG A 10 4.83 6.17 0.50
N ARG A 11 4.43 6.84 1.59
CA ARG A 11 3.07 6.79 2.12
C ARG A 11 2.15 7.70 1.30
N VAL A 12 1.20 7.10 0.61
CA VAL A 12 0.22 7.81 -0.23
C VAL A 12 -1.21 7.56 0.26
N ASN A 13 -2.15 8.35 -0.25
CA ASN A 13 -3.57 8.12 0.03
C ASN A 13 -4.08 6.88 -0.71
N VAL A 14 -5.16 6.28 -0.22
CA VAL A 14 -5.76 5.07 -0.82
C VAL A 14 -6.13 5.25 -2.29
N THR A 15 -6.52 6.45 -2.71
CA THR A 15 -6.85 6.76 -4.10
C THR A 15 -5.61 6.69 -4.99
N GLN A 16 -4.52 7.35 -4.58
CA GLN A 16 -3.25 7.32 -5.31
C GLN A 16 -2.65 5.91 -5.34
N ALA A 17 -2.77 5.16 -4.25
CA ALA A 17 -2.35 3.76 -4.21
C ALA A 17 -3.15 2.90 -5.21
N ALA A 18 -4.45 3.15 -5.35
CA ALA A 18 -5.31 2.45 -6.29
C ALA A 18 -4.95 2.77 -7.74
N GLU A 19 -4.70 4.05 -8.04
CA GLU A 19 -4.21 4.49 -9.35
C GLU A 19 -2.84 3.87 -9.69
N TYR A 20 -1.90 3.87 -8.74
CA TYR A 20 -0.60 3.22 -8.91
C TYR A 20 -0.73 1.72 -9.18
N ALA A 21 -1.68 1.06 -8.50
CA ALA A 21 -1.96 -0.34 -8.64
C ALA A 21 -2.78 -0.73 -9.88
N GLY A 22 -3.29 0.24 -10.64
CA GLY A 22 -4.26 -0.03 -11.70
C GLY A 22 -5.56 -0.67 -11.20
N CYS A 23 -5.87 -0.54 -9.90
CA CYS A 23 -7.01 -1.19 -9.27
C CYS A 23 -8.06 -0.18 -8.81
N SER A 24 -9.29 -0.64 -8.58
CA SER A 24 -10.30 0.21 -7.95
C SER A 24 -9.98 0.45 -6.48
N VAL A 25 -10.28 1.66 -5.97
CA VAL A 25 -10.23 2.00 -4.54
C VAL A 25 -11.05 1.00 -3.71
N ARG A 26 -12.13 0.44 -4.27
CA ARG A 26 -12.95 -0.59 -3.62
C ARG A 26 -12.14 -1.87 -3.38
N THR A 27 -11.37 -2.31 -4.36
CA THR A 27 -10.49 -3.49 -4.24
C THR A 27 -9.44 -3.25 -3.17
N LEU A 28 -8.79 -2.08 -3.20
CA LEU A 28 -7.76 -1.73 -2.22
C LEU A 28 -8.32 -1.67 -0.80
N ARG A 29 -9.50 -1.08 -0.61
CA ARG A 29 -10.22 -1.11 0.68
C ARG A 29 -10.61 -2.51 1.12
N GLY A 30 -10.98 -3.39 0.19
CA GLY A 30 -11.24 -4.80 0.46
C GLY A 30 -10.00 -5.53 0.97
N LEU A 31 -8.82 -5.27 0.36
CA LEU A 31 -7.54 -5.83 0.83
C LEU A 31 -7.16 -5.33 2.22
N ILE A 32 -7.40 -4.05 2.50
CA ILE A 32 -7.18 -3.46 3.82
C ILE A 32 -8.12 -4.09 4.86
N ALA A 33 -9.41 -4.24 4.54
CA ALA A 33 -10.39 -4.87 5.43
C ALA A 33 -10.09 -6.35 5.65
N ALA A 34 -9.55 -7.04 4.65
CA ALA A 34 -9.09 -8.42 4.74
C ALA A 34 -7.74 -8.57 5.49
N GLY A 35 -7.10 -7.47 5.87
CA GLY A 35 -5.80 -7.48 6.57
C GLY A 35 -4.61 -7.86 5.69
N LYS A 36 -4.78 -7.87 4.35
CA LYS A 36 -3.71 -8.19 3.41
C LYS A 36 -2.78 -7.02 3.13
N LEU A 37 -3.29 -5.80 3.23
CA LEU A 37 -2.53 -4.57 2.99
C LEU A 37 -2.44 -3.75 4.27
N PRO A 38 -1.23 -3.60 4.87
CA PRO A 38 -1.06 -2.77 6.05
C PRO A 38 -1.29 -1.29 5.73
N VAL A 39 -1.94 -0.58 6.64
CA VAL A 39 -2.21 0.85 6.52
C VAL A 39 -1.74 1.61 7.74
N TYR A 40 -1.11 2.75 7.50
CA TYR A 40 -0.65 3.66 8.53
C TYR A 40 -1.71 4.72 8.79
N ARG A 41 -2.31 4.70 9.97
CA ARG A 41 -3.23 5.75 10.40
C ARG A 41 -2.45 7.01 10.75
N ILE A 42 -2.80 8.12 10.09
CA ILE A 42 -2.18 9.44 10.32
C ILE A 42 -3.16 10.37 11.03
N GLY A 43 -4.45 10.03 11.06
CA GLY A 43 -5.46 10.79 11.79
C GLY A 43 -6.73 9.98 12.03
N PRO A 44 -7.77 10.61 12.62
CA PRO A 44 -8.99 9.92 13.05
C PRO A 44 -9.76 9.26 11.89
N LYS A 45 -9.67 9.80 10.67
CA LYS A 45 -10.30 9.23 9.45
C LYS A 45 -9.33 9.04 8.28
N THR A 46 -8.04 9.33 8.49
CA THR A 46 -7.05 9.32 7.41
C THR A 46 -6.04 8.23 7.64
N TYR A 47 -5.93 7.35 6.67
CA TYR A 47 -4.92 6.31 6.59
C TYR A 47 -4.12 6.49 5.30
N ARG A 48 -2.83 6.16 5.39
CA ARG A 48 -1.95 6.10 4.24
C ARG A 48 -1.50 4.66 4.00
N VAL A 49 -1.40 4.34 2.73
CA VAL A 49 -0.89 3.07 2.24
C VAL A 49 0.58 3.28 1.91
N ASP A 50 1.42 2.32 2.29
CA ASP A 50 2.81 2.30 1.84
C ASP A 50 2.89 1.71 0.43
N LEU A 51 3.48 2.45 -0.51
CA LEU A 51 3.65 1.94 -1.87
C LEU A 51 4.64 0.78 -1.93
N ASP A 52 5.60 0.68 -1.01
CA ASP A 52 6.59 -0.39 -1.01
C ASP A 52 5.95 -1.75 -0.66
N GLU A 53 5.09 -1.76 0.37
CA GLU A 53 4.29 -2.91 0.76
C GLU A 53 3.29 -3.30 -0.35
N LEU A 54 2.74 -2.30 -1.04
CA LEU A 54 1.83 -2.51 -2.16
C LEU A 54 2.56 -3.13 -3.36
N ASP A 55 3.76 -2.67 -3.68
CA ASP A 55 4.63 -3.25 -4.72
C ASP A 55 5.01 -4.69 -4.36
N ASN A 56 5.32 -4.95 -3.09
CA ASN A 56 5.61 -6.29 -2.60
C ASN A 56 4.40 -7.24 -2.77
N LEU A 57 3.18 -6.76 -2.49
CA LEU A 57 1.95 -7.52 -2.73
C LEU A 57 1.66 -7.80 -4.20
N MET A 58 2.00 -6.85 -5.09
CA MET A 58 1.93 -7.07 -6.54
C MET A 58 2.94 -8.12 -6.99
N ARG A 59 4.19 -7.99 -6.54
CA ARG A 59 5.27 -8.92 -6.85
C ARG A 59 4.99 -10.34 -6.32
N SER A 60 4.32 -10.45 -5.18
CA SER A 60 3.91 -11.72 -4.60
C SER A 60 2.75 -12.40 -5.37
N GLY A 61 2.14 -11.74 -6.37
CA GLY A 61 1.02 -12.28 -7.15
C GLY A 61 -0.33 -12.28 -6.44
N VAL A 62 -0.41 -11.67 -5.26
CA VAL A 62 -1.66 -11.53 -4.48
C VAL A 62 -2.59 -10.49 -5.12
N LEU A 63 -1.99 -9.45 -5.72
CA LEU A 63 -2.62 -8.59 -6.70
C LEU A 63 -2.30 -9.18 -8.07
N GLY A 64 -3.24 -9.95 -8.63
CA GLY A 64 -3.15 -10.47 -9.99
C GLY A 64 -3.19 -9.35 -11.01
N VAL A 65 -2.07 -8.66 -11.18
CA VAL A 65 -1.81 -7.75 -12.29
C VAL A 65 -1.12 -8.59 -13.34
N ALA A 66 -1.89 -8.98 -14.36
CA ALA A 66 -1.39 -9.56 -15.61
C ALA A 66 -0.82 -8.45 -16.50
#